data_AF-A0A2N5GTH9-F1
#
_entry.id   AF-A0A2N5GTH9-F1
#
_cell.length_a   1.000
_cell.length_b   1.000
_cell.length_c   1.000
_cell.angle_alpha   90.00
_cell.angle_beta   90.00
_cell.angle_gamma   90.00
#
_symmetry.space_group_name_H-M   'P 1'
#
loop_
_entity.id
_entity.type
_entity.pdbx_description
1 polymer ?
#
loop_
_entity_poly.entity_id
_entity_poly.type
_entity_poly.pdbx_seq_one_letter_code
_entity_poly.pdbx_strand_id
1 'polypeptide(L)' 'MLFRKKGWLRKEFDQKLLAQLNELKARWNNQKSLVEKSFDPSEEFMCEAKMAEAKYFFLFKEAKARHISMKIKG' A
#
# COMPACT_ATOMS: atom_id res chain seq x y z
N MET A 1 -11.77 -23.61 22.93
CA MET A 1 -11.51 -22.14 23.00
C MET A 1 -10.29 -21.65 22.21
N LEU A 2 -9.62 -22.46 21.36
CA LEU A 2 -8.45 -22.02 20.56
C LEU A 2 -8.81 -21.28 19.26
N PHE A 3 -9.97 -21.57 18.66
CA PHE A 3 -10.36 -21.00 17.36
C PHE A 3 -10.80 -19.53 17.40
N ARG A 4 -11.32 -19.06 18.56
CA ARG A 4 -11.70 -17.65 18.75
C ARG A 4 -10.49 -16.70 18.77
N LYS A 5 -9.36 -17.13 19.33
CA LYS A 5 -8.12 -16.32 19.35
C LYS A 5 -7.50 -16.17 17.95
N LYS A 6 -7.63 -17.19 17.09
CA LYS A 6 -7.06 -17.20 15.73
C LYS A 6 -7.72 -16.18 14.79
N GLY A 7 -9.03 -15.92 14.96
CA GLY A 7 -9.75 -14.93 14.16
C GLY A 7 -9.39 -13.48 14.51
N TRP A 8 -9.06 -13.21 15.77
CA TRP A 8 -8.67 -11.86 16.22
C TRP A 8 -7.30 -11.46 15.68
N LEU A 9 -6.29 -12.35 15.80
CA LEU A 9 -4.95 -12.09 15.29
C LEU A 9 -4.95 -11.83 13.78
N ARG A 10 -5.70 -12.63 13.01
CA ARG A 10 -5.86 -12.41 11.57
C ARG A 10 -6.43 -11.03 11.26
N LYS A 11 -7.50 -10.63 11.95
CA LYS A 11 -8.12 -9.29 11.79
C LYS A 11 -7.15 -8.16 12.15
N GLU A 12 -6.37 -8.31 13.21
CA GLU A 12 -5.37 -7.32 13.61
C GLU A 12 -4.32 -7.11 12.52
N PHE A 13 -3.77 -8.19 11.97
CA PHE A 13 -2.78 -8.09 10.90
C PHE A 13 -3.37 -7.62 9.57
N ASP A 14 -4.64 -7.95 9.28
CA ASP A 14 -5.34 -7.41 8.11
C ASP A 14 -5.54 -5.89 8.25
N GLN A 15 -5.83 -5.38 9.46
CA GLN A 15 -5.89 -3.94 9.73
C GLN A 15 -4.52 -3.26 9.58
N LYS A 16 -3.44 -3.88 10.10
CA LYS A 16 -2.08 -3.38 9.93
C LYS A 16 -1.67 -3.32 8.45
N LEU A 17 -2.01 -4.36 7.68
CA LEU A 17 -1.78 -4.39 6.23
C LEU A 17 -2.53 -3.25 5.52
N LEU A 18 -3.80 -3.02 5.87
CA LEU A 18 -4.57 -1.90 5.29
C LEU A 18 -3.98 -0.53 5.66
N ALA A 19 -3.52 -0.34 6.89
CA ALA A 19 -2.87 0.90 7.32
C ALA A 19 -1.60 1.17 6.51
N GLN A 20 -0.73 0.16 6.37
CA GLN A 20 0.50 0.24 5.57
C GLN A 20 0.19 0.48 4.09
N LEU A 21 -0.82 -0.19 3.53
CA LEU A 21 -1.24 -0.03 2.15
C LEU A 21 -1.71 1.40 1.87
N ASN A 22 -2.46 2.02 2.79
CA ASN A 22 -2.90 3.41 2.67
C ASN A 22 -1.73 4.39 2.71
N GLU A 23 -0.75 4.17 3.61
CA GLU A 23 0.46 4.99 3.68
C GLU A 23 1.27 4.91 2.37
N LEU A 24 1.51 3.69 1.88
CA LEU A 24 2.23 3.48 0.62
C LEU A 24 1.48 4.08 -0.58
N LYS A 25 0.15 4.01 -0.60
CA LYS A 25 -0.66 4.66 -1.64
C LYS A 25 -0.47 6.17 -1.62
N ALA A 26 -0.52 6.80 -0.44
CA ALA A 26 -0.30 8.24 -0.31
C ALA A 26 1.11 8.64 -0.74
N ARG A 27 2.13 7.85 -0.35
CA ARG A 27 3.51 8.08 -0.75
C ARG A 27 3.71 7.96 -2.25
N TRP A 28 3.20 6.89 -2.87
CA TRP A 28 3.28 6.70 -4.32
C TRP A 28 2.59 7.84 -5.07
N ASN A 29 1.38 8.24 -4.65
CA ASN A 29 0.66 9.36 -5.26
C ASN A 29 1.44 10.68 -5.15
N ASN A 30 2.08 10.93 -4.01
CA ASN A 30 2.90 12.12 -3.83
C ASN A 30 4.12 12.10 -4.76
N GLN A 31 4.93 11.03 -4.74
CA GLN A 31 6.09 10.91 -5.60
C GLN A 31 5.73 10.97 -7.09
N LYS A 32 4.64 10.31 -7.49
CA LYS A 32 4.09 10.40 -8.84
C LYS A 32 3.75 11.85 -9.22
N SER A 33 3.00 12.56 -8.36
CA SER A 33 2.66 13.97 -8.63
C SER A 33 3.89 14.87 -8.71
N LEU A 34 4.93 14.60 -7.93
CA LEU A 34 6.16 15.39 -7.99
C LEU A 34 6.92 15.12 -9.30
N VAL A 35 7.03 13.87 -9.73
CA VAL A 35 7.63 13.49 -11.02
C VAL A 35 6.88 14.14 -12.18
N GLU A 36 5.55 14.07 -12.19
CA GLU A 36 4.71 14.66 -13.24
C GLU A 36 4.80 16.19 -13.33
N LYS A 37 5.10 16.87 -12.22
CA LYS A 37 5.26 18.34 -12.15
C LYS A 37 6.70 18.79 -12.39
N SER A 38 7.66 17.86 -12.48
CA SER A 38 9.06 18.19 -12.67
C SER A 38 9.37 18.37 -14.16
N PHE A 39 10.09 19.44 -14.50
CA PHE A 39 10.48 19.74 -15.88
C PHE A 39 11.54 18.75 -16.40
N ASP A 40 12.48 18.36 -15.53
CA ASP A 40 13.53 17.37 -15.82
C ASP A 40 13.86 16.57 -14.54
N PRO A 41 13.05 15.56 -14.18
CA PRO A 41 13.30 14.74 -13.00
C PRO A 41 14.52 13.84 -13.20
N SER A 42 15.42 13.80 -12.21
CA SER A 42 16.59 12.91 -12.26
C SER A 42 16.18 11.42 -12.31
N GLU A 43 17.07 10.58 -12.84
CA GLU A 43 16.85 9.13 -12.89
C GLU A 43 16.63 8.51 -11.51
N GLU A 44 17.38 8.98 -10.50
CA GLU A 44 17.21 8.56 -9.11
C GLU A 44 15.80 8.86 -8.62
N PHE A 45 15.30 10.06 -8.90
CA PHE A 45 13.97 10.47 -8.49
C PHE A 45 12.87 9.64 -9.17
N MET A 46 13.03 9.34 -10.46
CA MET A 46 12.14 8.42 -11.18
C MET A 46 12.21 7.00 -10.61
N CYS A 47 13.40 6.54 -10.23
CA CYS A 47 13.60 5.23 -9.61
C CYS A 47 12.88 5.15 -8.26
N GLU A 48 12.96 6.20 -7.44
CA GLU A 48 12.23 6.26 -6.17
C GLU A 48 10.73 6.17 -6.34
N ALA A 49 10.16 6.86 -7.33
CA ALA A 49 8.73 6.78 -7.63
C ALA A 49 8.33 5.35 -8.05
N LYS A 50 9.13 4.69 -8.90
CA LYS A 50 8.93 3.28 -9.29
C LYS A 50 9.06 2.32 -8.11
N MET A 51 9.99 2.58 -7.18
CA MET A 51 10.14 1.77 -5.97
C MET A 51 8.91 1.88 -5.07
N ALA A 52 8.35 3.07 -4.89
CA ALA A 52 7.12 3.24 -4.11
C ALA A 52 5.90 2.61 -4.79
N GLU A 53 5.81 2.71 -6.12
CA GLU A 53 4.82 2.00 -6.91
C GLU A 53 4.89 0.48 -6.68
N ALA A 54 6.08 -0.10 -6.80
CA ALA A 54 6.29 -1.54 -6.58
C ALA A 54 5.90 -1.98 -5.16
N LYS A 55 6.25 -1.20 -4.13
CA LYS A 55 5.87 -1.46 -2.74
C LYS A 55 4.35 -1.43 -2.54
N TYR A 56 3.67 -0.43 -3.10
CA TYR A 56 2.21 -0.33 -3.04
C TYR A 56 1.53 -1.53 -3.70
N PHE A 57 1.91 -1.87 -4.93
CA PHE A 57 1.30 -2.97 -5.67
C PHE A 57 1.59 -4.33 -5.05
N PHE A 58 2.74 -4.51 -4.40
CA PHE A 58 3.04 -5.72 -3.64
C PHE A 58 2.03 -5.94 -2.51
N LEU A 59 1.81 -4.95 -1.64
CA LEU A 59 0.80 -5.06 -0.56
C LEU A 59 -0.63 -5.13 -1.11
N PHE A 60 -0.91 -4.48 -2.24
CA PHE A 60 -2.22 -4.58 -2.88
C PHE A 60 -2.52 -6.01 -3.37
N LYS A 61 -1.53 -6.71 -3.94
CA LYS A 61 -1.65 -8.13 -4.31
C LYS A 61 -1.86 -9.01 -3.08
N GLU A 62 -1.13 -8.74 -2.00
CA GLU A 62 -1.30 -9.42 -0.70
C GLU A 62 -2.74 -9.25 -0.16
N ALA A 63 -3.26 -8.02 -0.16
CA ALA A 63 -4.60 -7.72 0.32
C ALA A 63 -5.69 -8.44 -0.50
N LYS A 64 -5.51 -8.53 -1.82
CA LYS A 64 -6.37 -9.33 -2.71
C LYS A 64 -6.29 -10.82 -2.40
N ALA A 65 -5.09 -11.37 -2.23
CA ALA A 65 -4.89 -12.78 -1.88
C ALA A 65 -5.53 -13.16 -0.54
N ARG A 66 -5.60 -12.21 0.40
CA ARG A 66 -6.27 -12.38 1.71
C ARG A 66 -7.78 -12.16 1.68
N HIS A 67 -8.35 -11.78 0.54
CA HIS A 67 -9.75 -11.39 0.37
C HIS A 67 -10.20 -10.25 1.31
N ILE A 68 -9.30 -9.30 1.58
CA ILE A 68 -9.62 -8.15 2.42
C ILE A 68 -10.47 -7.17 1.62
N SER A 69 -11.71 -6.94 2.06
CA SER A 69 -12.59 -5.94 1.46
C SER A 69 -12.05 -4.54 1.77
N MET A 70 -11.41 -3.90 0.80
CA MET A 70 -11.11 -2.47 0.85
C MET A 70 -12.43 -1.71 0.69
N LYS A 71 -13.14 -1.44 1.79
CA LYS A 71 -14.23 -0.44 1.76
C LYS A 71 -13.57 0.93 1.58
N ILE A 72 -13.41 1.34 0.33
CA ILE A 72 -13.07 2.71 -0.03
C ILE A 72 -14.28 3.52 0.43
N LYS A 73 -14.19 4.17 1.59
CA LYS A 73 -15.09 5.30 1.88
C LYS A 73 -14.64 6.40 0.94
N GLY A 74 -15.42 6.60 -0.13
CA GLY A 74 -15.29 7.75 -1.02
C GLY A 74 -15.63 9.04 -0.29
#